data_AF-A0A9P6KQW3-F1
#
_entry.id   AF-A0A9P6KQW3-F1
#
_cell.length_a   1.000
_cell.length_b   1.000
_cell.length_c   1.000
_cell.angle_alpha   90.00
_cell.angle_beta   90.00
_cell.angle_gamma   90.00
#
_symmetry.space_group_name_H-M   'P 1'
#
loop_
_entity.id
_entity.type
_entity.pdbx_description
1 polymer ?
#
loop_
_entity_poly.entity_id
_entity_poly.type
_entity_poly.pdbx_seq_one_letter_code
_entity_poly.pdbx_strand_id
1 'polypeptide(L)'
;MRRSHRHEERWSGWFWIDALCIMQDDEHPEKDIQIKFMPEIYGGACEVIARIGPGDSIIDAAIRYIRNQPPTFLRAVAERTAEARLESFELIFRDVAFCVRDIFKKSYWGRLWILQELAMVKITTIVCGKEELP
;
A
#
# COMPACT_ATOMS: atom_id res chain seq x y z
N MET A 1 0.37 -19.52 25.60
CA MET A 1 1.83 -19.43 25.32
C MET A 1 2.07 -19.89 23.89
N ARG A 2 2.26 -18.94 22.95
CA ARG A 2 2.88 -19.09 21.62
C ARG A 2 2.86 -17.70 20.97
N ARG A 3 3.84 -16.87 21.32
CA ARG A 3 4.11 -15.61 20.62
C ARG A 3 4.67 -15.97 19.23
N SER A 4 4.07 -15.41 18.19
CA SER A 4 4.47 -15.59 16.80
C SER A 4 5.80 -14.85 16.57
N HIS A 5 6.92 -15.58 16.70
CA HIS A 5 8.27 -15.10 16.38
C HIS A 5 8.55 -15.23 14.88
N ARG A 6 8.00 -14.35 14.04
CA ARG A 6 8.34 -14.38 12.59
C ARG A 6 8.40 -13.03 11.85
N HIS A 7 8.43 -11.91 12.55
CA HIS A 7 8.45 -10.57 11.91
C HIS A 7 9.69 -9.71 12.20
N GLU A 8 10.67 -10.19 12.98
CA GLU A 8 11.73 -9.32 13.52
C GLU A 8 12.89 -8.98 12.55
N GLU A 9 12.94 -9.51 11.32
CA GLU A 9 14.13 -9.33 10.46
C GLU A 9 13.91 -8.65 9.10
N ARG A 10 12.68 -8.28 8.71
CA ARG A 10 12.47 -7.70 7.37
C ARG A 10 13.10 -6.32 7.24
N TRP A 11 12.98 -5.50 8.28
CA TRP A 11 13.39 -4.10 8.25
C TRP A 11 14.27 -3.77 9.45
N SER A 12 15.41 -3.12 9.17
CA SER A 12 16.32 -2.60 10.18
C SER A 12 16.52 -1.10 9.95
N GLY A 13 16.50 -0.31 11.03
CA GLY A 13 16.70 1.14 10.96
C GLY A 13 15.61 1.95 11.66
N TRP A 14 15.54 3.23 11.28
CA TRP A 14 14.61 4.19 11.86
C TRP A 14 13.28 4.20 11.11
N PHE A 15 12.19 4.23 11.87
CA PHE A 15 10.85 4.44 11.33
C PHE A 15 10.41 5.85 11.65
N TRP A 16 9.83 6.51 10.64
CA TRP A 16 9.09 7.74 10.84
C TRP A 16 7.60 7.45 10.59
N ILE A 17 6.77 7.76 11.57
CA ILE A 17 5.33 7.54 11.53
C ILE A 17 4.72 8.87 11.95
N ASP A 18 4.05 9.57 11.03
CA ASP A 18 3.44 10.89 11.23
C ASP A 18 2.69 11.00 12.56
N ALA A 19 1.82 10.02 12.86
CA ALA A 19 1.01 9.94 14.06
C ALA A 19 1.81 9.83 15.38
N LEU A 20 3.09 9.43 15.32
CA LEU A 20 3.96 9.26 16.48
C LEU A 20 5.08 10.30 16.54
N CYS A 21 5.56 10.75 15.38
CA CYS A 21 6.71 11.64 15.26
C CYS A 21 6.33 13.12 15.20
N ILE A 22 5.07 13.44 14.92
CA ILE A 22 4.55 14.82 14.89
C ILE A 22 3.68 15.05 16.12
N MET A 23 3.82 16.22 16.76
CA MET A 23 2.88 16.67 17.77
C MET A 23 1.51 16.90 17.12
N GLN A 24 0.54 16.02 17.41
CA GLN A 24 -0.77 16.03 16.75
C GLN A 24 -1.68 17.17 17.21
N ASP A 25 -1.34 17.81 18.33
CA ASP A 25 -2.04 18.98 18.87
C ASP A 25 -1.99 20.14 17.88
N ASP A 26 -3.17 20.60 17.43
CA ASP A 26 -3.31 21.67 16.44
C ASP A 26 -2.79 23.02 16.96
N GLU A 27 -2.74 23.20 18.28
CA GLU A 27 -2.21 24.43 18.90
C GLU A 27 -0.67 24.43 18.96
N HIS A 28 -0.03 23.28 18.71
CA HIS A 28 1.41 23.13 18.85
C HIS A 28 2.15 23.52 17.56
N PRO A 29 3.06 24.52 17.58
CA PRO A 29 3.65 25.11 16.37
C PRO A 29 4.57 24.16 15.59
N GLU A 30 5.05 23.09 16.22
CA GLU A 30 5.87 22.06 15.57
C GLU A 30 5.13 21.33 14.44
N LYS A 31 3.80 21.17 14.54
CA LYS A 31 2.99 20.47 13.54
C LYS A 31 3.09 21.13 12.17
N ASP A 32 2.95 22.44 12.13
CA ASP A 32 3.08 23.24 10.89
C ASP A 32 4.49 23.17 10.29
N ILE A 33 5.50 22.99 11.14
CA ILE A 33 6.89 22.84 10.71
C ILE A 33 7.07 21.44 10.10
N GLN A 34 6.64 20.38 10.79
CA GLN A 34 6.75 19.00 10.29
C GLN A 34 5.98 18.77 8.99
N ILE A 35 4.76 19.32 8.87
CA ILE A 35 3.95 19.20 7.66
C ILE A 35 4.71 19.75 6.44
N LYS A 36 5.48 20.83 6.61
CA LYS A 36 6.32 21.39 5.55
C LYS A 36 7.50 20.48 5.21
N PHE A 37 7.99 19.69 6.16
CA PHE A 37 9.08 18.75 5.97
C PHE A 37 8.65 17.36 5.45
N MET A 38 7.36 17.03 5.48
CA MET A 38 6.85 15.73 5.04
C MET A 38 7.31 15.33 3.62
N PRO A 39 7.33 16.23 2.61
CA PRO A 39 7.86 15.89 1.29
C PRO A 39 9.33 15.45 1.33
N GLU A 40 10.18 16.12 2.12
CA GLU A 40 11.59 15.72 2.24
C GLU A 40 11.75 14.42 3.03
N ILE A 41 10.94 14.20 4.07
CA ILE A 41 10.96 12.98 4.87
C ILE A 41 10.57 11.77 4.01
N TYR A 42 9.42 11.84 3.32
CA TYR A 42 8.97 10.77 2.43
C TYR A 42 9.90 10.60 1.22
N GLY A 43 10.38 11.70 0.64
CA GLY A 43 11.33 11.66 -0.47
C GLY A 43 12.71 11.12 -0.11
N GLY A 44 13.14 11.30 1.14
CA GLY A 44 14.39 10.79 1.69
C GLY A 44 14.30 9.35 2.24
N ALA A 45 13.10 8.80 2.40
CA ALA A 45 12.89 7.46 2.92
C ALA A 45 13.40 6.39 1.93
N CYS A 46 13.96 5.31 2.48
CA CYS A 46 14.34 4.15 1.66
C CYS A 46 13.10 3.43 1.09
N GLU A 47 12.03 3.38 1.87
CA GLU A 47 10.77 2.72 1.55
C GLU A 47 9.64 3.38 2.35
N VAL A 48 8.46 3.53 1.73
CA VAL A 48 7.22 3.85 2.45
C VAL A 48 6.34 2.62 2.51
N ILE A 49 5.74 2.41 3.67
CA ILE A 49 4.90 1.26 3.95
C ILE A 49 3.47 1.74 4.10
N ALA A 50 2.71 1.59 3.02
CA ALA A 50 1.32 1.98 2.93
C ALA A 50 0.43 0.86 3.50
N ARG A 51 0.14 0.89 4.81
CA ARG A 51 -0.78 -0.06 5.43
C ARG A 51 -2.23 0.36 5.19
N ILE A 52 -2.87 -0.22 4.19
CA ILE A 52 -4.20 0.21 3.71
C ILE A 52 -5.37 -0.38 4.51
N GLY A 53 -5.10 -1.25 5.48
CA GLY A 53 -6.10 -1.79 6.41
C GLY A 53 -6.11 -3.31 6.49
N PRO A 54 -7.15 -3.91 7.10
CA PRO A 54 -7.28 -5.36 7.20
C PRO A 54 -7.57 -5.96 5.83
N GLY A 55 -6.99 -7.13 5.57
CA GLY A 55 -7.37 -8.00 4.45
C GLY A 55 -8.52 -8.91 4.83
N ASP A 56 -9.03 -9.64 3.85
CA ASP A 56 -9.93 -10.78 4.02
C ASP A 56 -9.46 -11.91 3.10
N SER A 57 -10.10 -13.08 3.16
CA SER A 57 -9.68 -14.23 2.37
C SER A 57 -9.67 -13.97 0.85
N ILE A 58 -10.55 -13.11 0.37
CA ILE A 58 -10.71 -12.78 -1.05
C ILE A 58 -9.62 -11.79 -1.47
N ILE A 59 -9.46 -10.70 -0.73
CA ILE A 59 -8.41 -9.70 -0.95
C ILE A 59 -7.03 -10.34 -0.85
N ASP A 60 -6.82 -11.19 0.15
CA ASP A 60 -5.55 -11.89 0.34
C ASP A 60 -5.23 -12.79 -0.87
N ALA A 61 -6.23 -13.51 -1.40
CA ALA A 61 -6.05 -14.36 -2.57
C ALA A 61 -5.76 -13.55 -3.83
N ALA A 62 -6.46 -12.43 -4.03
CA ALA A 62 -6.24 -11.54 -5.16
C ALA A 62 -4.85 -10.89 -5.13
N ILE A 63 -4.38 -10.43 -3.97
CA ILE A 63 -3.04 -9.88 -3.83
C ILE A 63 -1.97 -10.93 -4.15
N ARG A 64 -2.11 -12.16 -3.63
CA ARG A 64 -1.21 -13.27 -4.00
C ARG A 64 -1.24 -13.57 -5.49
N TYR A 65 -2.42 -13.53 -6.11
CA TYR A 65 -2.55 -13.73 -7.54
C TYR A 65 -1.78 -12.66 -8.32
N ILE A 66 -2.03 -11.38 -8.03
CA ILE A 66 -1.38 -10.22 -8.65
C ILE A 66 0.14 -10.29 -8.50
N ARG A 67 0.65 -10.59 -7.29
CA ARG A 67 2.09 -10.68 -7.00
C ARG A 67 2.81 -11.72 -7.88
N ASN A 68 2.11 -12.78 -8.29
CA ASN A 68 2.65 -13.84 -9.13
C ASN A 68 2.51 -13.57 -10.65
N GLN A 69 2.02 -12.39 -11.04
CA GLN A 69 1.90 -11.99 -12.44
C GLN A 69 3.11 -11.16 -12.91
N PRO A 70 3.37 -11.07 -14.23
CA PRO A 70 4.39 -10.16 -14.75
C PRO A 70 4.06 -8.70 -14.44
N PRO A 71 5.07 -7.79 -14.36
CA PRO A 71 4.86 -6.37 -14.05
C PRO A 71 3.85 -5.65 -14.97
N THR A 72 3.67 -6.13 -16.20
CA THR A 72 2.73 -5.58 -17.17
C THR A 72 1.27 -5.98 -16.92
N PHE A 73 1.00 -6.92 -16.01
CA PHE A 73 -0.34 -7.47 -15.79
C PHE A 73 -1.35 -6.42 -15.34
N LEU A 74 -1.05 -5.62 -14.30
CA LEU A 74 -1.97 -4.60 -13.82
C LEU A 74 -2.24 -3.53 -14.88
N ARG A 75 -1.24 -3.22 -15.71
CA ARG A 75 -1.38 -2.31 -16.85
C ARG A 75 -2.33 -2.89 -17.90
N ALA A 76 -2.15 -4.15 -18.29
CA ALA A 76 -3.05 -4.84 -19.21
C ALA A 76 -4.49 -4.92 -18.65
N VAL A 77 -4.63 -5.10 -17.33
CA VAL A 77 -5.93 -5.09 -16.64
C VAL A 77 -6.60 -3.72 -16.72
N ALA A 78 -5.85 -2.64 -16.47
CA ALA A 78 -6.35 -1.27 -16.55
C ALA A 78 -6.71 -0.86 -17.99
N GLU A 79 -5.87 -1.24 -18.96
CA GLU A 79 -6.03 -0.89 -20.38
C GLU A 79 -7.03 -1.80 -21.13
N ARG A 80 -7.49 -2.89 -20.49
CA ARG A 80 -8.42 -3.88 -21.08
C ARG A 80 -7.89 -4.50 -22.39
N THR A 81 -6.60 -4.82 -22.47
CA THR A 81 -5.99 -5.36 -23.71
C THR A 81 -6.34 -6.83 -23.94
N ALA A 82 -6.24 -7.26 -25.22
CA ALA A 82 -6.70 -8.56 -25.70
C ALA A 82 -5.86 -9.77 -25.23
N GLU A 83 -4.66 -9.60 -24.66
CA GLU A 83 -3.91 -10.71 -24.04
C GLU A 83 -4.62 -11.33 -22.82
N ALA A 84 -5.70 -10.70 -22.34
CA ALA A 84 -6.58 -11.18 -21.29
C ALA A 84 -7.74 -12.08 -21.77
N ARG A 85 -7.83 -12.42 -23.07
CA ARG A 85 -8.93 -13.26 -23.62
C ARG A 85 -8.59 -14.75 -23.64
N LEU A 86 -8.63 -15.37 -22.47
CA LEU A 86 -9.03 -16.77 -22.33
C LEU A 86 -10.30 -16.77 -21.47
N GLU A 87 -11.31 -17.60 -21.75
CA GLU A 87 -12.58 -17.58 -20.99
C GLU A 87 -12.36 -17.82 -19.48
N SER A 88 -11.35 -18.63 -19.13
CA SER A 88 -10.88 -18.82 -17.75
C SER A 88 -10.20 -17.56 -17.18
N PHE A 89 -9.64 -16.71 -18.03
CA PHE A 89 -9.06 -15.43 -17.65
C PHE A 89 -10.13 -14.36 -17.41
N GLU A 90 -11.28 -14.38 -18.10
CA GLU A 90 -12.36 -13.42 -17.84
C GLU A 90 -12.97 -13.54 -16.43
N LEU A 91 -13.14 -14.78 -15.93
CA LEU A 91 -13.68 -15.01 -14.59
C LEU A 91 -12.69 -14.54 -13.52
N ILE A 92 -11.42 -14.93 -13.67
CA ILE A 92 -10.32 -14.49 -12.79
C ILE A 92 -10.15 -12.96 -12.86
N PHE A 93 -10.27 -12.38 -14.06
CA PHE A 93 -10.20 -10.93 -14.26
C PHE A 93 -11.32 -10.21 -13.52
N ARG A 94 -12.56 -10.72 -13.58
CA ARG A 94 -13.69 -10.12 -12.87
C ARG A 94 -13.44 -10.11 -11.36
N ASP A 95 -12.96 -11.21 -10.81
CA ASP A 95 -12.67 -11.33 -9.38
C ASP A 95 -11.51 -10.42 -8.97
N VAL A 96 -10.42 -10.40 -9.73
CA VAL A 96 -9.27 -9.51 -9.49
C VAL A 96 -9.69 -8.03 -9.61
N ALA A 97 -10.45 -7.66 -10.64
CA ALA A 97 -10.94 -6.30 -10.82
C ALA A 97 -11.88 -5.87 -9.69
N PHE A 98 -12.70 -6.79 -9.17
CA PHE A 98 -13.55 -6.52 -8.00
C PHE A 98 -12.70 -6.31 -6.74
N CYS A 99 -11.68 -7.14 -6.54
CA CYS A 99 -10.75 -6.99 -5.42
C CYS A 99 -9.96 -5.69 -5.47
N VAL A 100 -9.45 -5.31 -6.66
CA VAL A 100 -8.77 -4.02 -6.87
C VAL A 100 -9.71 -2.87 -6.52
N ARG A 101 -10.98 -2.94 -6.94
CA ARG A 101 -11.98 -1.94 -6.57
C ARG A 101 -12.18 -1.86 -5.06
N ASP A 102 -12.27 -3.00 -4.37
CA ASP A 102 -12.46 -3.03 -2.91
C ASP A 102 -11.23 -2.57 -2.14
N ILE A 103 -10.03 -2.81 -2.66
CA ILE A 103 -8.79 -2.21 -2.18
C ILE A 103 -8.89 -0.68 -2.23
N PHE A 104 -9.31 -0.10 -3.36
CA PHE A 104 -9.44 1.36 -3.51
C PHE A 104 -10.59 1.99 -2.70
N LYS A 105 -11.51 1.19 -2.14
CA LYS A 105 -12.53 1.67 -1.20
C LYS A 105 -12.02 1.80 0.25
N LYS A 106 -10.81 1.33 0.57
CA LYS A 106 -10.25 1.43 1.92
C LYS A 106 -10.09 2.91 2.32
N SER A 107 -10.33 3.23 3.59
CA SER A 107 -10.25 4.59 4.13
C SER A 107 -8.87 5.24 3.96
N TYR A 108 -7.81 4.43 3.84
CA TYR A 108 -6.46 4.89 3.54
C TYR A 108 -6.42 5.86 2.35
N TRP A 109 -7.16 5.58 1.27
CA TRP A 109 -7.15 6.39 0.06
C TRP A 109 -7.80 7.77 0.21
N GLY A 110 -8.55 7.98 1.30
CA GLY A 110 -9.16 9.27 1.64
C GLY A 110 -8.27 10.18 2.49
N ARG A 111 -7.04 9.77 2.82
CA ARG A 111 -6.11 10.58 3.63
C ARG A 111 -5.60 11.78 2.83
N LEU A 112 -5.56 12.95 3.46
CA LEU A 112 -5.11 14.20 2.84
C LEU A 112 -3.67 14.12 2.32
N TRP A 113 -2.80 13.40 3.02
CA TRP A 113 -1.35 13.36 2.75
C TRP A 113 -0.90 12.19 1.87
N ILE A 114 -1.84 11.41 1.33
CA ILE A 114 -1.51 10.20 0.55
C ILE A 114 -0.63 10.46 -0.67
N LEU A 115 -0.76 11.65 -1.30
CA LEU A 115 0.08 12.00 -2.45
C LEU A 115 1.55 12.16 -2.05
N GLN A 116 1.82 12.70 -0.86
CA GLN A 116 3.20 12.83 -0.37
C GLN A 116 3.77 11.46 0.00
N GLU A 117 2.95 10.62 0.66
CA GLU A 117 3.31 9.24 1.02
C GLU A 117 3.70 8.39 -0.20
N LEU A 118 2.93 8.47 -1.29
CA LEU A 118 3.07 7.58 -2.44
C LEU A 118 3.92 8.14 -3.58
N ALA A 119 3.92 9.45 -3.81
CA ALA A 119 4.56 10.04 -4.98
C ALA A 119 6.01 10.50 -4.72
N MET A 120 6.39 10.74 -3.47
CA MET A 120 7.71 11.31 -3.15
C MET A 120 8.79 10.23 -2.99
N VAL A 121 8.42 9.04 -2.51
CA VAL A 121 9.36 7.95 -2.26
C VAL A 121 9.71 7.18 -3.55
N LYS A 122 10.88 6.54 -3.56
CA LYS A 122 11.30 5.64 -4.66
C LYS A 122 10.61 4.28 -4.65
N ILE A 123 10.30 3.76 -3.46
CA ILE A 123 9.71 2.43 -3.26
C ILE A 123 8.56 2.58 -2.28
N THR A 124 7.38 2.10 -2.68
CA THR A 124 6.22 1.99 -1.79
C THR A 124 5.78 0.54 -1.74
N THR A 125 5.77 -0.04 -0.53
CA THR A 125 5.11 -1.33 -0.30
C THR A 125 3.70 -1.10 0.24
N ILE A 126 2.70 -1.56 -0.51
CA ILE A 126 1.31 -1.58 -0.07
C ILE A 126 1.07 -2.84 0.75
N VAL A 127 0.62 -2.68 1.99
CA VAL A 127 0.30 -3.79 2.91
C VAL A 127 -1.20 -3.82 3.20
N CYS A 128 -1.85 -4.94 2.90
CA CYS A 128 -3.26 -5.19 3.19
C CYS A 128 -3.40 -6.50 3.98
N GLY A 129 -3.81 -6.40 5.24
CA GLY A 129 -3.84 -7.56 6.14
C GLY A 129 -2.46 -8.19 6.30
N LYS A 130 -2.34 -9.44 5.82
CA LYS A 130 -1.10 -10.23 5.87
C LYS A 130 -0.35 -10.27 4.54
N GLU A 131 -0.91 -9.65 3.50
CA GLU A 131 -0.35 -9.64 2.16
C GLU A 131 0.22 -8.27 1.81
N GLU A 132 1.21 -8.27 0.92
CA GLU A 132 1.92 -7.07 0.47
C GLU A 132 2.13 -7.04 -1.05
N LEU A 133 2.23 -5.84 -1.61
CA LEU A 133 2.60 -5.57 -3.00
C LEU A 133 3.69 -4.50 -3.01
N PRO A 134 4.88 -4.80 -3.56
CA PRO A 134 5.94 -3.82 -3.77
C PRO A 134 5.66 -2.88 -4.95
#